data_AF-A0A7W1BH93-F1
#
_entry.id   AF-A0A7W1BH93-F1
#
_cell.length_a   1.000
_cell.length_b   1.000
_cell.length_c   1.000
_cell.angle_alpha   90.00
_cell.angle_beta   90.00
_cell.angle_gamma   90.00
#
_symmetry.space_group_name_H-M   'P 1'
#
loop_
_entity.id
_entity.type
_entity.pdbx_description
1 polymer ?
#
loop_
_entity_poly.entity_id
_entity_poly.type
_entity_poly.pdbx_seq_one_letter_code
_entity_poly.pdbx_strand_id
1 'polypeptide(L)'
;MTIWQRLFGKDKLETLQPQRLDYLNEGLALERQGDYEAALTSYRLAFRDNPSDSRILLNMAIAFTKTGQPEEAIRHYKRALELDDSLGGAHYGVAFLLLKRGEVQPAAEHLRAFLARPPKGPDAERWIRHAESALRDIASSPAPETL
;
A
#
# COMPACT_ATOMS: atom_id res chain seq x y z
N MET A 1 39.71 13.44 -42.03
CA MET A 1 39.82 13.47 -40.55
C MET A 1 39.42 14.85 -40.08
N THR A 2 38.14 15.04 -39.76
CA THR A 2 37.52 16.36 -39.67
C THR A 2 37.73 16.94 -38.27
N ILE A 3 38.42 18.08 -38.19
CA ILE A 3 38.74 18.86 -36.97
C ILE A 3 37.51 19.13 -36.09
N TRP A 4 36.32 19.17 -36.68
CA TRP A 4 35.03 19.30 -36.01
C TRP A 4 34.72 18.19 -34.99
N GLN A 5 35.25 16.96 -35.17
CA GLN A 5 35.10 15.86 -34.20
C GLN A 5 35.95 16.02 -32.93
N ARG A 6 37.02 16.84 -32.97
CA ARG A 6 37.88 17.14 -31.82
C ARG A 6 37.43 18.37 -31.03
N LEU A 7 36.76 19.33 -31.69
CA LEU A 7 36.21 20.53 -31.04
C LEU A 7 34.84 20.28 -30.39
N PHE A 8 34.06 19.36 -30.92
CA PHE A 8 32.83 18.88 -30.28
C PHE A 8 33.00 17.42 -29.90
N GLY A 9 33.62 17.20 -28.74
CA GLY A 9 33.80 15.86 -28.18
C GLY A 9 32.46 15.14 -28.09
N LYS A 10 32.34 14.04 -28.84
CA LYS A 10 31.21 13.09 -28.75
C LYS A 10 31.17 12.33 -27.42
N ASP A 11 32.17 12.51 -26.55
CA ASP A 11 32.41 11.63 -25.41
C ASP A 11 31.67 12.03 -24.12
N LYS A 12 30.78 13.04 -24.17
CA LYS A 12 30.01 13.47 -22.98
C LYS A 12 28.50 13.24 -23.05
N LEU A 13 28.02 12.58 -24.11
CA LEU A 13 26.60 12.24 -24.27
C LEU A 13 26.31 10.74 -24.12
N GLU A 14 27.35 9.89 -23.99
CA GLU A 14 27.22 8.42 -23.89
C GLU A 14 27.27 7.86 -22.46
N THR A 15 27.39 8.69 -21.41
CA THR A 15 27.51 8.20 -20.01
C THR A 15 26.54 8.81 -19.01
N LEU A 16 25.60 9.65 -19.45
CA LEU A 16 24.39 9.88 -18.67
C LEU A 16 23.47 8.68 -18.90
N GLN A 17 23.83 7.52 -18.33
CA GLN A 17 22.78 6.59 -17.96
C GLN A 17 21.83 7.40 -17.08
N PRO A 18 20.54 7.53 -17.43
CA PRO A 18 19.59 8.12 -16.50
C PRO A 18 19.78 7.35 -15.20
N GLN A 19 20.18 8.00 -14.10
CA GLN A 19 20.09 7.32 -12.81
C GLN A 19 18.64 6.85 -12.74
N ARG A 20 18.44 5.52 -12.72
CA ARG A 20 17.11 4.97 -12.55
C ARG A 20 16.66 5.48 -11.18
N LEU A 21 15.76 6.46 -11.18
CA LEU A 21 15.28 7.06 -9.94
C LEU A 21 14.58 5.94 -9.16
N ASP A 22 15.00 5.73 -7.92
CA ASP A 22 14.37 4.75 -7.04
C ASP A 22 13.12 5.36 -6.41
N TYR A 23 12.08 5.46 -7.22
CA TYR A 23 10.81 6.06 -6.82
C TYR A 23 10.14 5.30 -5.66
N LEU A 24 10.43 4.01 -5.46
CA LEU A 24 9.91 3.27 -4.33
C LEU A 24 10.54 3.77 -3.03
N ASN A 25 11.87 3.89 -2.99
CA ASN A 25 12.57 4.38 -1.81
C ASN A 25 12.27 5.86 -1.52
N GLU A 26 12.09 6.67 -2.57
CA GLU A 26 11.62 8.05 -2.44
C GLU A 26 10.21 8.10 -1.82
N GLY A 27 9.27 7.33 -2.35
CA GLY A 27 7.90 7.27 -1.81
C GLY A 27 7.87 6.82 -0.34
N LEU A 28 8.67 5.81 0.01
CA LEU A 28 8.82 5.36 1.40
C LEU A 28 9.43 6.45 2.30
N ALA A 29 10.36 7.27 1.79
CA ALA A 29 10.95 8.37 2.54
C ALA A 29 9.92 9.49 2.80
N LEU A 30 9.13 9.85 1.79
CA LEU A 30 8.04 10.82 1.89
C LEU A 30 6.94 10.35 2.85
N GLU A 31 6.58 9.07 2.81
CA GLU A 31 5.61 8.47 3.73
C GLU A 31 6.06 8.58 5.19
N ARG A 32 7.36 8.34 5.48
CA ARG A 32 7.93 8.51 6.82
C ARG A 32 7.91 9.97 7.29
N GLN A 33 7.93 10.92 6.37
CA GLN A 33 7.79 12.35 6.65
C GLN A 33 6.31 12.77 6.79
N GLY A 34 5.37 11.89 6.46
CA GLY A 34 3.94 12.16 6.48
C GLY A 34 3.42 12.86 5.21
N ASP A 35 4.26 13.04 4.19
CA ASP A 35 3.84 13.62 2.90
C ASP A 35 3.28 12.52 1.99
N TYR A 36 2.05 12.12 2.29
CA TYR A 36 1.39 11.01 1.59
C TYR A 36 1.00 11.35 0.15
N GLU A 37 0.75 12.62 -0.18
CA GLU A 37 0.43 13.04 -1.56
C GLU A 37 1.68 13.00 -2.45
N ALA A 38 2.82 13.48 -1.95
CA ALA A 38 4.09 13.32 -2.66
C ALA A 38 4.47 11.83 -2.76
N ALA A 39 4.29 11.05 -1.69
CA ALA A 39 4.54 9.61 -1.71
C ALA A 39 3.71 8.88 -2.78
N LEU A 40 2.42 9.22 -2.94
CA LEU A 40 1.57 8.68 -4.01
C LEU A 40 2.13 8.98 -5.40
N THR A 41 2.72 10.16 -5.61
CA THR A 41 3.36 10.51 -6.88
C THR A 41 4.55 9.59 -7.17
N SER A 42 5.45 9.41 -6.21
CA SER A 42 6.59 8.50 -6.36
C SER A 42 6.13 7.04 -6.49
N TYR A 43 5.14 6.58 -5.73
CA TYR A 43 4.61 5.22 -5.85
C TYR A 43 3.97 4.96 -7.22
N ARG A 44 3.28 5.92 -7.83
CA ARG A 44 2.75 5.79 -9.21
C ARG A 44 3.89 5.61 -10.23
N LEU A 45 5.00 6.33 -10.06
CA LEU A 45 6.18 6.18 -10.91
C LEU A 45 6.86 4.82 -10.70
N ALA A 46 7.00 4.38 -9.45
CA ALA A 46 7.50 3.05 -9.13
C ALA A 46 6.62 1.94 -9.71
N PHE A 47 5.29 2.09 -9.62
CA PHE A 47 4.32 1.14 -10.15
C PHE A 47 4.37 1.03 -11.68
N ARG A 48 4.60 2.15 -12.38
CA ARG A 48 4.78 2.14 -13.84
C ARG A 48 5.95 1.25 -14.26
N ASP A 49 7.02 1.23 -13.47
CA ASP A 49 8.22 0.46 -13.75
C ASP A 49 8.07 -1.02 -13.32
N ASN A 50 7.25 -1.31 -12.30
CA ASN A 50 6.92 -2.66 -11.86
C ASN A 50 5.42 -2.81 -11.48
N PRO A 51 4.54 -3.02 -12.47
CA PRO A 51 3.08 -3.01 -12.27
C PRO A 51 2.53 -4.24 -11.54
N SER A 52 3.38 -5.23 -11.24
CA SER A 52 3.02 -6.46 -10.52
C SER A 52 3.55 -6.52 -9.09
N ASP A 53 4.23 -5.48 -8.60
CA ASP A 53 4.67 -5.45 -7.20
C ASP A 53 3.50 -5.11 -6.26
N SER A 54 2.97 -6.15 -5.61
CA SER A 54 1.87 -6.05 -4.64
C SER A 54 2.19 -5.11 -3.48
N ARG A 55 3.47 -4.91 -3.13
CA ARG A 55 3.89 -4.02 -2.04
C ARG A 55 3.76 -2.55 -2.43
N ILE A 56 3.96 -2.21 -3.70
CA ILE A 56 3.74 -0.83 -4.19
C ILE A 56 2.25 -0.49 -4.07
N LEU A 57 1.37 -1.41 -4.50
CA LEU A 57 -0.07 -1.26 -4.36
C LEU A 57 -0.51 -1.14 -2.89
N LEU A 58 0.08 -1.94 -2.00
CA LEU A 58 -0.13 -1.84 -0.56
C LEU A 58 0.24 -0.44 -0.03
N ASN A 59 1.40 0.09 -0.39
CA ASN A 59 1.83 1.41 0.05
C ASN A 59 0.96 2.53 -0.51
N MET A 60 0.53 2.43 -1.78
CA MET A 60 -0.44 3.37 -2.36
C MET A 60 -1.76 3.34 -1.59
N ALA A 61 -2.27 2.15 -1.23
CA ALA A 61 -3.50 2.01 -0.46
C ALA A 61 -3.40 2.63 0.95
N ILE A 62 -2.25 2.48 1.61
CA ILE A 62 -1.96 3.14 2.89
C ILE A 62 -1.97 4.66 2.71
N ALA A 63 -1.29 5.18 1.69
CA ALA A 63 -1.26 6.61 1.43
C ALA A 63 -2.65 7.17 1.12
N PHE A 64 -3.47 6.50 0.30
CA PHE A 64 -4.86 6.86 0.05
C PHE A 64 -5.71 6.85 1.33
N THR A 65 -5.48 5.90 2.24
CA THR A 65 -6.16 5.87 3.55
C THR A 65 -5.81 7.12 4.37
N LYS A 66 -4.54 7.55 4.32
CA LYS A 66 -4.03 8.70 5.08
C LYS A 66 -4.45 10.04 4.49
N THR A 67 -4.71 10.11 3.20
CA THR A 67 -5.21 11.32 2.50
C THR A 67 -6.74 11.38 2.41
N GLY A 68 -7.46 10.45 3.05
CA GLY A 68 -8.92 10.50 3.13
C GLY A 68 -9.63 10.05 1.85
N GLN A 69 -9.02 9.16 1.07
CA GLN A 69 -9.55 8.58 -0.17
C GLN A 69 -9.86 7.07 0.03
N PRO A 70 -10.86 6.71 0.86
CA PRO A 70 -11.09 5.32 1.27
C PRO A 70 -11.50 4.40 0.11
N GLU A 71 -12.20 4.90 -0.90
CA GLU A 71 -12.57 4.13 -2.08
C GLU A 71 -11.35 3.72 -2.90
N GLU A 72 -10.39 4.64 -3.09
CA GLU A 72 -9.11 4.33 -3.75
C GLU A 72 -8.31 3.32 -2.94
N ALA A 73 -8.23 3.52 -1.63
CA ALA A 73 -7.51 2.63 -0.74
C ALA A 73 -8.02 1.19 -0.83
N ILE A 74 -9.34 0.96 -0.72
CA ILE A 74 -9.92 -0.39 -0.82
C ILE A 74 -9.60 -1.03 -2.18
N ARG A 75 -9.69 -0.29 -3.28
CA ARG A 75 -9.37 -0.84 -4.61
C ARG A 75 -7.92 -1.29 -4.70
N HIS A 76 -6.97 -0.47 -4.21
CA HIS A 76 -5.55 -0.80 -4.25
C HIS A 76 -5.20 -1.94 -3.29
N TYR A 77 -5.79 -2.00 -2.09
CA TYR A 77 -5.61 -3.13 -1.19
C TYR A 77 -6.14 -4.43 -1.81
N LYS A 78 -7.34 -4.42 -2.40
CA LYS A 78 -7.90 -5.60 -3.06
C LYS A 78 -7.02 -6.05 -4.24
N ARG A 79 -6.55 -5.11 -5.05
CA ARG A 79 -5.62 -5.43 -6.14
C ARG A 79 -4.29 -5.99 -5.64
N ALA A 80 -3.77 -5.51 -4.51
CA ALA A 80 -2.59 -6.09 -3.89
C ALA A 80 -2.85 -7.54 -3.44
N LEU A 81 -4.01 -7.82 -2.85
CA LEU A 81 -4.43 -9.15 -2.41
C LEU A 81 -4.69 -10.12 -3.58
N GLU A 82 -5.10 -9.62 -4.74
CA GLU A 82 -5.18 -10.43 -5.97
C GLU A 82 -3.81 -10.91 -6.46
N LEU A 83 -2.74 -10.17 -6.17
CA LEU A 83 -1.37 -10.54 -6.54
C LEU A 83 -0.67 -11.35 -5.44
N ASP A 84 -0.95 -11.03 -4.18
CA ASP A 84 -0.40 -11.72 -3.00
C ASP A 84 -1.41 -11.70 -1.85
N ASP A 85 -2.10 -12.83 -1.66
CA ASP A 85 -3.09 -13.02 -0.61
C ASP A 85 -2.50 -13.05 0.81
N SER A 86 -1.17 -13.10 0.94
CA SER A 86 -0.51 -13.23 2.23
C SER A 86 -0.27 -11.89 2.91
N LEU A 87 -0.57 -10.77 2.23
CA LEU A 87 -0.38 -9.41 2.73
C LEU A 87 -1.34 -9.09 3.87
N GLY A 88 -0.96 -9.45 5.09
CA GLY A 88 -1.74 -9.16 6.30
C GLY A 88 -2.06 -7.66 6.46
N GLY A 89 -1.13 -6.78 6.10
CA GLY A 89 -1.37 -5.33 6.10
C GLY A 89 -2.51 -4.90 5.18
N ALA A 90 -2.67 -5.56 4.03
CA ALA A 90 -3.77 -5.28 3.10
C ALA A 90 -5.11 -5.80 3.64
N HIS A 91 -5.13 -7.02 4.20
CA HIS A 91 -6.32 -7.54 4.88
C HIS A 91 -6.77 -6.61 6.02
N TYR A 92 -5.85 -6.17 6.88
CA TYR A 92 -6.18 -5.24 7.95
C TYR A 92 -6.71 -3.91 7.43
N GLY A 93 -6.07 -3.33 6.40
CA GLY A 93 -6.48 -2.07 5.78
C GLY A 93 -7.91 -2.12 5.21
N VAL A 94 -8.24 -3.20 4.48
CA VAL A 94 -9.61 -3.42 3.97
C VAL A 94 -10.60 -3.57 5.11
N ALA A 95 -10.30 -4.40 6.10
CA ALA A 95 -11.19 -4.59 7.26
C ALA A 95 -11.46 -3.27 7.99
N PHE A 96 -10.42 -2.47 8.25
CA PHE A 96 -10.55 -1.19 8.92
C PHE A 96 -11.48 -0.22 8.17
N LEU A 97 -11.35 -0.13 6.84
CA LEU A 97 -12.19 0.74 6.02
C LEU A 97 -13.62 0.23 5.90
N LEU A 98 -13.82 -1.09 5.82
CA LEU A 98 -15.16 -1.71 5.80
C LEU A 98 -15.89 -1.51 7.14
N LEU A 99 -15.21 -1.64 8.28
CA LEU A 99 -15.79 -1.33 9.59
C LEU A 99 -16.26 0.12 9.67
N LYS A 100 -15.47 1.07 9.16
CA LYS A 100 -15.86 2.49 9.07
C LYS A 100 -17.12 2.72 8.22
N ARG A 101 -17.37 1.85 7.24
CA ARG A 101 -18.58 1.88 6.40
C ARG A 101 -19.76 1.10 6.97
N GLY A 102 -19.59 0.39 8.09
CA GLY A 102 -20.60 -0.51 8.65
C GLY A 102 -20.72 -1.85 7.90
N GLU A 103 -19.80 -2.16 7.00
CA GLU A 103 -19.76 -3.43 6.26
C GLU A 103 -19.12 -4.54 7.12
N VAL A 104 -19.85 -4.94 8.16
CA VAL A 104 -19.33 -5.76 9.26
C VAL A 104 -18.90 -7.17 8.84
N GLN A 105 -19.73 -7.89 8.08
CA GLN A 105 -19.44 -9.29 7.72
C GLN A 105 -18.22 -9.41 6.80
N PRO A 106 -18.11 -8.63 5.71
CA PRO A 106 -16.90 -8.63 4.88
C PRO A 106 -15.65 -8.19 5.67
N ALA A 107 -15.78 -7.24 6.60
CA ALA A 107 -14.66 -6.86 7.46
C ALA A 107 -14.16 -8.03 8.32
N ALA A 108 -15.08 -8.81 8.90
CA ALA A 108 -14.73 -9.96 9.74
C ALA A 108 -13.93 -11.03 8.96
N GLU A 109 -14.25 -11.27 7.69
CA GLU A 109 -13.48 -12.18 6.82
C GLU A 109 -12.02 -11.73 6.68
N HIS A 110 -11.81 -10.44 6.40
CA HIS A 110 -10.47 -9.87 6.28
C HIS A 110 -9.72 -9.85 7.63
N LEU A 111 -10.40 -9.59 8.76
CA LEU A 111 -9.77 -9.68 10.09
C LEU A 111 -9.31 -11.11 10.43
N ARG A 112 -10.11 -12.12 10.09
CA ARG A 112 -9.72 -13.53 10.28
C ARG A 112 -8.50 -13.89 9.42
N ALA A 113 -8.47 -13.44 8.17
CA ALA A 113 -7.31 -13.63 7.29
C ALA A 113 -6.04 -12.96 7.84
N PHE A 114 -6.16 -11.73 8.36
CA PHE A 114 -5.07 -11.03 9.05
C PHE A 114 -4.54 -11.82 10.26
N LEU A 115 -5.44 -12.34 11.10
CA LEU A 115 -5.06 -13.09 12.31
C LEU A 115 -4.57 -14.52 12.02
N ALA A 116 -4.88 -15.10 10.85
CA ALA A 116 -4.35 -16.39 10.44
C ALA A 116 -2.83 -16.34 10.16
N ARG A 117 -2.31 -15.17 9.79
CA ARG A 117 -0.88 -14.90 9.55
C ARG A 117 -0.49 -13.57 10.22
N PRO A 118 -0.46 -13.52 11.57
CA PRO A 118 -0.33 -12.26 12.28
C PRO A 118 1.07 -11.64 12.06
N PRO A 119 1.15 -10.30 11.93
CA PRO A 119 2.44 -9.63 11.79
C PRO A 119 3.29 -9.82 13.05
N LYS A 120 4.61 -9.76 12.89
CA LYS A 120 5.57 -9.84 14.00
C LYS A 120 6.19 -8.47 14.26
N GLY A 121 6.61 -8.20 15.49
CA GLY A 121 7.32 -6.98 15.88
C GLY A 121 6.58 -6.17 16.94
N PRO A 122 7.23 -5.13 17.50
CA PRO A 122 6.71 -4.37 18.63
C PRO A 122 5.40 -3.63 18.29
N ASP A 123 5.26 -3.19 17.05
CA ASP A 123 4.06 -2.50 16.59
C ASP A 123 2.90 -3.47 16.29
N ALA A 124 3.16 -4.76 16.09
CA ALA A 124 2.16 -5.74 15.64
C ALA A 124 1.04 -5.95 16.67
N GLU A 125 1.38 -5.90 17.96
CA GLU A 125 0.48 -6.25 19.05
C GLU A 125 -0.77 -5.35 19.09
N ARG A 126 -0.62 -4.05 18.78
CA ARG A 126 -1.77 -3.12 18.74
C ARG A 126 -2.79 -3.51 17.66
N TRP A 127 -2.30 -3.93 16.49
CA TRP A 127 -3.15 -4.30 15.36
C TRP A 127 -3.84 -5.64 15.60
N ILE A 128 -3.12 -6.59 16.21
CA ILE A 128 -3.66 -7.89 16.63
C ILE A 128 -4.78 -7.69 17.66
N ARG A 129 -4.51 -6.96 18.76
CA ARG A 129 -5.54 -6.67 19.78
C ARG A 129 -6.76 -5.97 19.19
N HIS A 130 -6.56 -5.02 18.30
CA HIS A 130 -7.67 -4.34 17.61
C HIS A 130 -8.50 -5.35 16.79
N ALA A 131 -7.85 -6.21 16.00
CA ALA A 131 -8.55 -7.21 15.19
C ALA A 131 -9.33 -8.22 16.03
N GLU A 132 -8.75 -8.70 17.13
CA GLU A 132 -9.41 -9.59 18.08
C GLU A 132 -10.60 -8.94 18.78
N SER A 133 -10.45 -7.68 19.23
CA SER A 133 -11.54 -6.91 19.84
C SER A 133 -12.68 -6.72 18.84
N ALA A 134 -12.38 -6.27 17.63
CA ALA A 134 -13.38 -6.05 16.60
C ALA A 134 -14.14 -7.35 16.27
N LEU A 135 -13.46 -8.50 16.15
CA LEU A 135 -14.13 -9.79 15.92
C LEU A 135 -15.02 -10.21 17.09
N ARG A 136 -14.61 -9.94 18.34
CA ARG A 136 -15.43 -10.19 19.53
C ARG A 136 -16.68 -9.34 19.53
N ASP A 137 -16.54 -8.04 19.24
CA ASP A 137 -17.66 -7.09 19.22
C ASP A 137 -18.70 -7.49 18.16
N ILE A 138 -18.23 -7.88 16.97
CA ILE A 138 -19.05 -8.41 15.87
C ILE A 138 -19.81 -9.68 16.31
N ALA A 139 -19.12 -10.61 16.98
CA ALA A 139 -19.74 -11.86 17.44
C ALA A 139 -20.76 -11.65 18.57
N SER A 140 -20.58 -10.60 19.38
CA SER A 140 -21.48 -10.25 20.48
C SER A 140 -22.68 -9.39 20.07
N SER A 141 -22.66 -8.83 18.85
CA SER A 141 -23.76 -8.03 18.34
C SER A 141 -24.91 -8.94 17.90
N PRO A 142 -26.15 -8.75 18.38
CA PRO A 142 -27.28 -9.51 17.90
C PRO A 142 -27.43 -9.29 16.40
N ALA A 143 -27.68 -10.37 15.65
CA ALA A 143 -27.96 -10.28 14.22
C ALA A 143 -29.11 -9.27 14.02
N PRO A 144 -29.07 -8.42 12.97
CA PRO A 144 -30.16 -7.52 12.70
C PRO A 144 -31.46 -8.34 12.61
N GLU A 145 -32.45 -7.98 13.42
CA GLU A 145 -33.79 -8.54 13.32
C GLU A 145 -34.24 -8.36 11.88
N THR A 146 -34.31 -9.47 11.14
CA THR A 146 -34.96 -9.48 9.83
C THR A 146 -36.44 -9.26 10.08
N LEU A 147 -36.90 -8.03 9.84
CA LEU A 147 -38.32 -7.66 9.78
C LEU A 147 -39.03 -8.39 8.65
#